data_AF-A0A7Y6YD84-F1
#
_entry.id   AF-A0A7Y6YD84-F1
#
_cell.length_a   1.000
_cell.length_b   1.000
_cell.length_c   1.000
_cell.angle_alpha   90.00
_cell.angle_beta   90.00
_cell.angle_gamma   90.00
#
_symmetry.space_group_name_H-M   'P 1'
#
loop_
_entity.id
_entity.type
_entity.pdbx_description
1 polymer ?
#
loop_
_entity_poly.entity_id
_entity_poly.type
_entity_poly.pdbx_seq_one_letter_code
_entity_poly.pdbx_strand_id
1 'polypeptide(L)'
;MRELNTAIAWRVETNQSHLEVAYWHSENFEYQRIVHRTESGQAVYLYAKSRAEPDSIFALGAFDTPAQADFFTALHRDNPLFVPALSCTLMWQDLASSRPVYEGVYRVGMKCYRVQQLPDSIWRVEYLEGYRAELLGEVDNAIDACLLVYNHFDGRLRGCKLC
;
A
#
# COMPACT_ATOMS: atom_id res chain seq x y z
N MET A 1 -3.84 0.69 24.96
CA MET A 1 -4.76 0.31 23.87
C MET A 1 -5.56 1.55 23.51
N ARG A 2 -5.16 2.28 22.45
CA ARG A 2 -6.00 3.35 21.89
C ARG A 2 -7.08 2.69 21.04
N GLU A 3 -8.32 3.14 21.19
CA GLU A 3 -9.48 2.64 20.46
C GLU A 3 -9.30 2.88 18.95
N LEU A 4 -8.89 1.85 18.21
CA LEU A 4 -8.87 1.83 16.74
C LEU A 4 -10.28 1.65 16.13
N ASN A 5 -11.32 2.15 16.81
CA ASN A 5 -12.72 1.74 16.55
C ASN A 5 -13.59 2.83 15.90
N THR A 6 -12.99 3.78 15.18
CA THR A 6 -13.78 4.54 14.20
C THR A 6 -13.90 3.72 12.93
N ALA A 7 -15.04 3.07 12.74
CA ALA A 7 -15.33 2.33 11.51
C ALA A 7 -15.13 3.24 10.29
N ILE A 8 -14.34 2.79 9.31
CA ILE A 8 -14.10 3.53 8.08
C ILE A 8 -15.32 3.35 7.17
N ALA A 9 -16.12 4.41 7.05
CA ALA A 9 -17.29 4.42 6.19
C ALA A 9 -16.90 4.78 4.75
N TRP A 10 -16.55 3.77 3.96
CA TRP A 10 -16.19 3.96 2.55
C TRP A 10 -17.39 4.35 1.68
N ARG A 11 -17.21 5.34 0.81
CA ARG A 11 -18.10 5.61 -0.32
C ARG A 11 -17.72 4.71 -1.48
N VAL A 12 -18.57 3.76 -1.84
CA VAL A 12 -18.31 2.80 -2.90
C VAL A 12 -18.89 3.29 -4.22
N GLU A 13 -18.06 3.31 -5.27
CA GLU A 13 -18.44 3.50 -6.66
C GLU A 13 -18.06 2.22 -7.42
N THR A 14 -19.05 1.40 -7.73
CA THR A 14 -18.82 0.18 -8.53
C THR A 14 -18.81 0.56 -9.99
N ASN A 15 -17.68 0.34 -10.67
CA ASN A 15 -17.56 0.68 -12.08
C ASN A 15 -17.92 -0.52 -12.96
N GLN A 16 -17.64 -1.76 -12.53
CA GLN A 16 -17.91 -3.02 -13.26
C GLN A 16 -18.01 -4.23 -12.30
N SER A 17 -18.50 -5.39 -12.76
CA SER A 17 -18.63 -6.61 -11.93
C SER A 17 -17.31 -7.11 -11.31
N HIS A 18 -16.18 -6.78 -11.93
CA HIS A 18 -14.84 -7.22 -11.50
C HIS A 18 -14.02 -6.12 -10.80
N LEU A 19 -14.57 -4.90 -10.71
CA LEU A 19 -13.86 -3.73 -10.20
C LEU A 19 -14.76 -2.90 -9.29
N GLU A 20 -14.40 -2.85 -8.01
CA GLU A 20 -15.02 -1.96 -7.04
C GLU A 20 -14.00 -0.90 -6.63
N VAL A 21 -14.41 0.36 -6.68
CA VAL A 21 -13.60 1.48 -6.20
C VAL A 21 -14.30 2.06 -5.00
N ALA A 22 -13.55 2.31 -3.93
CA ALA A 22 -14.08 2.87 -2.71
C ALA A 22 -13.22 4.06 -2.28
N TYR A 23 -13.87 5.10 -1.78
CA TYR A 23 -13.21 6.34 -1.37
C TYR A 23 -13.49 6.63 0.09
N TRP A 24 -12.49 7.16 0.77
CA TRP A 24 -12.63 7.67 2.12
C TRP A 24 -11.68 8.84 2.29
N HIS A 25 -11.91 9.71 3.27
CA HIS A 25 -10.99 10.80 3.54
C HIS A 25 -10.84 11.05 5.05
N SER A 26 -9.68 11.56 5.39
CA SER A 26 -9.33 12.09 6.70
C SER A 26 -9.08 13.60 6.59
N GLU A 27 -8.58 14.21 7.66
CA GLU A 27 -8.15 15.61 7.65
C GLU A 27 -7.01 15.85 6.64
N ASN A 28 -6.02 14.94 6.62
CA ASN A 28 -4.75 15.12 5.90
C ASN A 28 -4.69 14.38 4.56
N PHE A 29 -5.49 13.33 4.38
CA PHE A 29 -5.40 12.44 3.23
C PHE A 29 -6.77 12.06 2.66
N GLU A 30 -6.82 11.95 1.35
CA GLU A 30 -7.86 11.22 0.61
C GLU A 30 -7.35 9.80 0.35
N TYR A 31 -8.23 8.81 0.47
CA TYR A 31 -7.92 7.41 0.28
C TYR A 31 -8.77 6.82 -0.82
N GLN A 32 -8.15 5.96 -1.62
CA GLN A 32 -8.82 5.19 -2.65
C GLN A 32 -8.43 3.72 -2.50
N ARG A 33 -9.43 2.87 -2.38
CA ARG A 33 -9.28 1.43 -2.36
C ARG A 33 -9.84 0.86 -3.64
N ILE A 34 -9.07 0.03 -4.33
CA ILE A 34 -9.45 -0.58 -5.60
C ILE A 34 -9.45 -2.09 -5.40
N VAL A 35 -10.62 -2.71 -5.51
CA VAL A 35 -10.79 -4.15 -5.38
C VAL A 35 -10.93 -4.75 -6.78
N HIS A 36 -9.93 -5.53 -7.18
CA HIS A 36 -9.97 -6.35 -8.39
C HIS A 36 -10.40 -7.77 -8.02
N ARG A 37 -11.46 -8.26 -8.67
CA ARG A 37 -11.98 -9.62 -8.49
C ARG A 37 -11.75 -10.44 -9.75
N THR A 38 -10.98 -11.51 -9.62
CA THR A 38 -10.71 -12.50 -10.67
C THR A 38 -11.37 -13.84 -10.30
N GLU A 39 -11.38 -14.79 -11.24
CA GLU A 39 -11.81 -16.16 -10.93
C GLU A 39 -10.89 -16.84 -9.89
N SER A 40 -9.62 -16.42 -9.85
CA SER A 40 -8.60 -16.95 -8.94
C SER A 40 -8.61 -16.31 -7.55
N GLY A 41 -9.38 -15.24 -7.32
CA GLY A 41 -9.42 -14.57 -6.02
C GLY A 41 -9.70 -13.07 -6.12
N GLN A 42 -9.24 -12.32 -5.11
CA GLN A 42 -9.35 -10.87 -5.10
C GLN A 42 -8.01 -10.24 -4.70
N ALA A 43 -7.74 -9.05 -5.23
CA ALA A 43 -6.64 -8.21 -4.79
C ALA A 43 -7.19 -6.81 -4.48
N VAL A 44 -6.76 -6.26 -3.36
CA VAL A 44 -7.18 -4.95 -2.86
C VAL A 44 -5.99 -4.02 -2.82
N TYR A 45 -6.00 -2.99 -3.64
CA TYR A 45 -4.95 -1.97 -3.69
C TYR A 45 -5.40 -0.73 -2.92
N LEU A 46 -4.54 -0.20 -2.07
CA LEU A 46 -4.82 0.98 -1.26
C LEU A 46 -3.89 2.12 -1.64
N TYR A 47 -4.47 3.28 -1.90
CA TYR A 47 -3.77 4.51 -2.22
C TYR A 47 -4.17 5.62 -1.25
N ALA A 48 -3.25 6.56 -1.05
CA ALA A 48 -3.48 7.80 -0.32
C ALA A 48 -2.99 8.99 -1.14
N LYS A 49 -3.71 10.11 -1.08
CA LYS A 49 -3.34 11.38 -1.67
C LYS A 49 -3.27 12.43 -0.58
N SER A 50 -2.15 13.14 -0.51
CA SER A 50 -1.98 14.23 0.44
C SER A 50 -2.92 15.39 0.09
N ARG A 51 -3.62 15.94 1.09
CA ARG A 51 -4.45 17.14 0.90
C ARG A 51 -3.63 18.43 0.98
N ALA A 52 -2.49 18.39 1.68
CA ALA A 52 -1.53 19.50 1.74
C ALA A 52 -0.69 19.60 0.45
N GLU A 53 -0.41 18.46 -0.17
CA GLU A 53 0.37 18.34 -1.41
C GLU A 53 -0.43 17.50 -2.42
N PRO A 54 -1.40 18.09 -3.14
CA PRO A 54 -2.36 17.34 -3.96
C PRO A 54 -1.75 16.49 -5.09
N ASP A 55 -0.53 16.82 -5.52
CA ASP A 55 0.19 16.06 -6.54
C ASP A 55 0.93 14.84 -5.95
N SER A 56 0.94 14.71 -4.62
CA SER A 56 1.59 13.60 -3.91
C SER A 56 0.60 12.47 -3.67
N ILE A 57 0.71 11.44 -4.51
CA ILE A 57 -0.09 10.22 -4.46
C ILE A 57 0.82 9.07 -4.05
N PHE A 58 0.32 8.21 -3.18
CA PHE A 58 1.06 7.12 -2.58
C PHE A 58 0.31 5.80 -2.71
N ALA A 59 0.97 4.75 -3.18
CA ALA A 59 0.51 3.37 -3.01
C ALA A 59 0.94 2.87 -1.62
N LEU A 60 -0.03 2.46 -0.80
CA LEU A 60 0.20 1.98 0.57
C LEU A 60 0.32 0.46 0.63
N GLY A 61 -0.26 -0.28 -0.30
CA GLY A 61 -0.26 -1.74 -0.22
C GLY A 61 -1.17 -2.45 -1.21
N ALA A 62 -0.91 -3.75 -1.34
CA ALA A 62 -1.81 -4.74 -1.91
C ALA A 62 -2.20 -5.75 -0.81
N PHE A 63 -3.48 -6.16 -0.77
CA PHE A 63 -4.05 -7.00 0.28
C PHE A 63 -5.04 -8.02 -0.27
N ASP A 64 -5.27 -9.10 0.47
CA ASP A 64 -6.25 -10.14 0.12
C ASP A 64 -7.68 -9.71 0.41
N THR A 65 -7.89 -8.78 1.33
CA THR A 65 -9.23 -8.42 1.82
C THR A 65 -9.41 -6.92 2.03
N PRO A 66 -10.64 -6.41 1.85
CA PRO A 66 -10.99 -5.04 2.24
C PRO A 66 -10.66 -4.72 3.70
N ALA A 67 -10.85 -5.69 4.62
CA ALA A 67 -10.60 -5.50 6.05
C ALA A 67 -9.11 -5.25 6.37
N GLN A 68 -8.18 -5.90 5.67
CA GLN A 68 -6.76 -5.59 5.79
C GLN A 68 -6.47 -4.17 5.31
N ALA A 69 -7.01 -3.77 4.17
CA ALA A 69 -6.87 -2.39 3.69
C ALA A 69 -7.44 -1.37 4.68
N ASP A 70 -8.56 -1.68 5.35
CA ASP A 70 -9.16 -0.82 6.38
C ASP A 70 -8.25 -0.67 7.60
N PHE A 71 -7.62 -1.76 8.05
CA PHE A 71 -6.63 -1.73 9.11
C PHE A 71 -5.43 -0.84 8.76
N PHE A 72 -4.85 -1.00 7.57
CA PHE A 72 -3.73 -0.15 7.12
C PHE A 72 -4.14 1.30 6.86
N THR A 73 -5.38 1.55 6.45
CA THR A 73 -5.92 2.90 6.35
C THR A 73 -5.97 3.57 7.73
N ALA A 74 -6.44 2.86 8.76
CA ALA A 74 -6.46 3.38 10.13
C ALA A 74 -5.04 3.64 10.66
N LEU A 75 -4.10 2.71 10.41
CA LEU A 75 -2.69 2.90 10.78
C LEU A 75 -2.07 4.13 10.11
N HIS A 76 -2.24 4.28 8.79
CA HIS A 76 -1.68 5.39 8.04
C HIS A 76 -2.30 6.74 8.46
N ARG A 77 -3.62 6.77 8.69
CA ARG A 77 -4.32 7.95 9.20
C ARG A 77 -3.74 8.41 10.54
N ASP A 78 -3.52 7.48 11.46
CA ASP A 78 -3.06 7.80 12.82
C ASP A 78 -1.57 8.15 12.84
N ASN A 79 -0.77 7.49 11.99
CA ASN A 79 0.64 7.82 11.79
C ASN A 79 1.13 7.39 10.39
N PRO A 80 1.29 8.33 9.44
CA PRO A 80 1.76 8.03 8.09
C PRO A 80 3.14 7.35 8.06
N LEU A 81 4.00 7.58 9.07
CA LEU A 81 5.34 6.99 9.17
C LEU A 81 5.33 5.52 9.60
N PHE A 82 4.17 4.92 9.88
CA PHE A 82 4.04 3.51 10.21
C PHE A 82 3.67 2.63 9.01
N VAL A 83 3.49 3.23 7.83
CA VAL A 83 3.03 2.51 6.64
C VAL A 83 3.97 2.83 5.47
N PRO A 84 4.65 1.82 4.88
CA PRO A 84 5.34 1.92 3.60
C PRO A 84 4.47 2.54 2.51
N ALA A 85 5.00 3.61 1.93
CA ALA A 85 4.36 4.36 0.87
C ALA A 85 5.30 4.46 -0.33
N LEU A 86 4.79 4.10 -1.50
CA LEU A 86 5.43 4.32 -2.80
C LEU A 86 4.84 5.57 -3.43
N SER A 87 5.68 6.55 -3.77
CA SER A 87 5.22 7.71 -4.56
C SER A 87 4.82 7.25 -5.96
N CYS A 88 3.59 7.55 -6.36
CA CYS A 88 3.06 7.25 -7.68
C CYS A 88 3.22 8.47 -8.60
N THR A 89 3.44 8.22 -9.89
CA THR A 89 3.42 9.26 -10.95
C THR A 89 2.07 9.31 -11.67
N LEU A 90 1.14 8.44 -11.32
CA LEU A 90 -0.20 8.41 -11.90
C LEU A 90 -1.04 9.55 -11.35
N MET A 91 -1.95 10.06 -12.18
CA MET A 91 -2.98 10.99 -11.74
C MET A 91 -4.02 10.27 -10.89
N TRP A 92 -4.53 10.94 -9.85
CA TRP A 92 -5.50 10.36 -8.91
C TRP A 92 -6.74 9.81 -9.61
N GLN A 93 -7.28 10.54 -10.59
CA GLN A 93 -8.46 10.13 -11.35
C GLN A 93 -8.24 8.89 -12.23
N ASP A 94 -6.99 8.56 -12.55
CA ASP A 94 -6.65 7.47 -13.47
C ASP A 94 -6.29 6.18 -12.72
N LEU A 95 -6.23 6.19 -11.39
CA LEU A 95 -5.84 5.00 -10.60
C LEU A 95 -6.77 3.80 -10.84
N ALA A 96 -8.06 4.03 -11.05
CA ALA A 96 -9.04 2.97 -11.29
C ALA A 96 -9.05 2.43 -12.73
N SER A 97 -8.67 3.25 -13.70
CA SER A 97 -8.62 2.89 -15.12
C SER A 97 -7.26 2.36 -15.55
N SER A 98 -6.21 2.63 -14.77
CA SER A 98 -4.86 2.14 -14.98
C SER A 98 -4.60 0.81 -14.26
N ARG A 99 -3.54 0.12 -14.69
CA ARG A 99 -3.05 -1.05 -13.95
C ARG A 99 -2.57 -0.58 -12.57
N PRO A 100 -3.00 -1.21 -11.46
CA PRO A 100 -2.55 -0.84 -10.13
C PRO A 100 -1.02 -0.75 -10.04
N VAL A 101 -0.52 0.39 -9.59
CA VAL A 101 0.92 0.63 -9.45
C VAL A 101 1.34 0.22 -8.05
N TYR A 102 1.88 -1.00 -7.97
CA TYR A 102 2.51 -1.53 -6.76
C TYR A 102 4.04 -1.66 -6.90
N GLU A 103 4.57 -1.39 -8.09
CA GLU A 103 5.99 -1.49 -8.41
C GLU A 103 6.70 -0.15 -8.23
N GLY A 104 7.85 -0.16 -7.54
CA GLY A 104 8.71 1.00 -7.36
C GLY A 104 9.48 0.99 -6.05
N VAL A 105 9.93 2.17 -5.61
CA VAL A 105 10.66 2.33 -4.35
C VAL A 105 9.77 2.90 -3.26
N TYR A 106 9.40 2.07 -2.29
CA TYR A 106 8.67 2.44 -1.07
C TYR A 106 9.62 3.06 -0.06
N ARG A 107 9.16 4.09 0.66
CA ARG A 107 9.95 4.75 1.70
C ARG A 107 9.18 4.83 3.01
N VAL A 108 9.86 4.57 4.12
CA VAL A 108 9.38 4.82 5.49
C VAL A 108 10.52 5.32 6.36
N GLY A 109 10.48 6.60 6.72
CA GLY A 109 11.60 7.25 7.41
C GLY A 109 12.88 7.11 6.59
N MET A 110 13.91 6.47 7.17
CA MET A 110 15.19 6.20 6.48
C MET A 110 15.24 4.86 5.73
N LYS A 111 14.18 4.04 5.82
CA LYS A 111 14.12 2.73 5.18
C LYS A 111 13.55 2.86 3.77
N CYS A 112 14.17 2.17 2.83
CA CYS A 112 13.74 2.12 1.44
C CYS A 112 13.55 0.66 1.02
N TYR A 113 12.51 0.38 0.25
CA TYR A 113 12.26 -0.95 -0.30
C TYR A 113 12.03 -0.83 -1.80
N ARG A 114 12.67 -1.67 -2.60
CA ARG A 114 12.36 -1.79 -4.02
C ARG A 114 11.46 -2.99 -4.21
N VAL A 115 10.31 -2.76 -4.80
CA VAL A 115 9.41 -3.81 -5.30
C VAL A 115 9.46 -3.71 -6.82
N GLN A 116 9.83 -4.80 -7.49
CA GLN A 116 9.96 -4.85 -8.94
C GLN A 116 9.20 -6.06 -9.47
N GLN A 117 8.45 -5.88 -10.57
CA GLN A 117 7.90 -7.02 -11.29
C GLN A 117 8.90 -7.50 -12.35
N LEU A 118 9.37 -8.73 -12.20
CA LEU A 118 10.25 -9.41 -13.15
C LEU A 118 9.41 -10.10 -14.25
N PRO A 119 10.05 -10.62 -15.32
CA PRO A 119 9.40 -11.54 -16.25
C PRO A 119 8.72 -12.70 -15.52
N ASP A 120 7.77 -13.35 -16.20
CA ASP A 120 6.99 -14.48 -15.66
C ASP A 120 6.12 -14.14 -14.44
N SER A 121 5.81 -12.86 -14.24
CA SER A 121 4.96 -12.35 -13.16
C SER A 121 5.54 -12.50 -11.76
N ILE A 122 6.84 -12.78 -11.64
CA ILE A 122 7.54 -12.85 -10.35
C ILE A 122 7.74 -11.44 -9.80
N TRP A 123 7.50 -11.24 -8.52
CA TRP A 123 7.72 -10.01 -7.79
C TRP A 123 8.96 -10.15 -6.91
N ARG A 124 9.95 -9.28 -7.14
CA ARG A 124 11.18 -9.22 -6.36
C ARG A 124 11.11 -8.07 -5.37
N VAL A 125 11.46 -8.34 -4.13
CA VAL A 125 11.49 -7.35 -3.05
C VAL A 125 12.89 -7.22 -2.47
N GLU A 126 13.41 -6.00 -2.43
CA GLU A 126 14.73 -5.69 -1.88
C GLU A 126 14.62 -4.59 -0.82
N TYR A 127 15.35 -4.72 0.28
CA TYR A 127 15.60 -3.63 1.22
C TYR A 127 16.85 -2.85 0.77
N LEU A 128 16.75 -1.52 0.75
CA LEU A 128 17.82 -0.63 0.31
C LEU A 128 18.36 0.18 1.50
N GLU A 129 19.67 0.10 1.73
CA GLU A 129 20.39 0.84 2.78
C GLU A 129 21.69 1.44 2.21
N GLY A 130 21.65 2.74 1.89
CA GLY A 130 22.75 3.41 1.19
C GLY A 130 23.01 2.78 -0.19
N TYR A 131 24.21 2.22 -0.37
CA TYR A 131 24.60 1.52 -1.60
C TYR A 131 24.33 0.00 -1.55
N ARG A 132 23.80 -0.52 -0.45
CA ARG A 132 23.52 -1.95 -0.28
C ARG A 132 22.07 -2.25 -0.61
N ALA A 133 21.86 -3.36 -1.32
CA ALA A 133 20.55 -3.97 -1.54
C ALA A 133 20.57 -5.37 -0.92
N GLU A 134 19.60 -5.66 -0.07
CA GLU A 134 19.36 -6.95 0.55
C GLU A 134 18.11 -7.57 -0.07
N LEU A 135 18.21 -8.76 -0.66
CA LEU A 135 17.06 -9.47 -1.21
C LEU A 135 16.19 -10.00 -0.05
N LEU A 136 14.94 -9.56 0.00
CA LEU A 136 13.95 -10.06 0.96
C LEU A 136 13.23 -11.30 0.44
N GLY A 137 13.05 -11.42 -0.87
CA GLY A 137 12.46 -12.58 -1.51
C GLY A 137 11.96 -12.32 -2.93
N GLU A 138 11.55 -13.41 -3.58
CA GLU A 138 10.87 -13.44 -4.87
C GLU A 138 9.57 -14.24 -4.70
N VAL A 139 8.44 -13.69 -5.16
CA VAL A 139 7.09 -14.22 -4.89
C VAL A 139 6.16 -14.04 -6.10
N ASP A 140 5.07 -14.78 -6.19
CA ASP A 140 4.27 -14.86 -7.42
C ASP A 140 3.23 -13.73 -7.57
N ASN A 141 3.02 -12.92 -6.53
CA ASN A 141 2.00 -11.88 -6.55
C ASN A 141 2.37 -10.65 -5.70
N ALA A 142 1.67 -9.55 -5.98
CA ALA A 142 1.90 -8.27 -5.31
C ALA A 142 1.54 -8.28 -3.80
N ILE A 143 0.62 -9.15 -3.38
CA ILE A 143 0.19 -9.25 -1.98
C ILE A 143 1.31 -9.88 -1.14
N ASP A 144 1.92 -10.96 -1.61
CA ASP A 144 3.07 -11.57 -0.94
C ASP A 144 4.27 -10.61 -0.94
N ALA A 145 4.46 -9.85 -2.02
CA ALA A 145 5.52 -8.83 -2.08
C ALA A 145 5.28 -7.74 -1.01
N CYS A 146 4.02 -7.35 -0.85
CA CYS A 146 3.57 -6.44 0.20
C CYS A 146 3.83 -6.97 1.60
N LEU A 147 3.52 -8.25 1.83
CA LEU A 147 3.80 -8.91 3.10
C LEU A 147 5.30 -8.97 3.39
N LEU A 148 6.18 -9.20 2.41
CA LEU A 148 7.63 -9.14 2.61
C LEU A 148 8.10 -7.77 3.10
N VAL A 149 7.60 -6.68 2.49
CA VAL A 149 7.90 -5.30 2.91
C VAL A 149 7.44 -5.06 4.35
N TYR A 150 6.17 -5.39 4.65
CA TYR A 150 5.59 -5.18 5.97
C TYR A 150 6.25 -6.03 7.06
N ASN A 151 6.56 -7.30 6.78
CA ASN A 151 7.22 -8.20 7.72
C ASN A 151 8.63 -7.72 8.06
N HIS A 152 9.40 -7.29 7.07
CA HIS A 152 10.73 -6.71 7.32
C HIS A 152 10.63 -5.39 8.08
N PHE A 153 9.62 -4.57 7.76
CA PHE A 153 9.38 -3.32 8.46
C PHE A 153 9.02 -3.53 9.94
N ASP A 154 8.04 -4.39 10.25
CA ASP A 154 7.59 -4.71 11.61
C ASP A 154 8.66 -5.45 12.42
N GLY A 155 9.35 -6.42 11.80
CA GLY A 155 10.44 -7.18 12.44
C GLY A 155 11.53 -6.27 13.00
N ARG A 156 11.79 -5.13 12.36
CA ARG A 156 12.75 -4.12 12.84
C ARG A 156 12.11 -3.06 13.78
N LEU A 157 10.79 -2.86 13.78
CA LEU A 157 10.13 -2.01 14.79
C LEU A 157 10.15 -2.66 16.18
N ARG A 158 10.15 -4.00 16.26
CA ARG A 158 10.37 -4.71 17.54
C ARG A 158 11.78 -4.51 18.10
N GLY A 159 12.75 -4.16 17.26
CA GLY A 159 14.12 -3.81 17.66
C GLY A 159 14.33 -2.31 17.93
N CYS A 160 13.58 -1.43 17.28
CA CYS A 160 13.57 0.00 17.58
C CYS A 160 12.66 0.30 18.78
N LYS A 161 13.16 0.00 19.98
CA LYS A 161 12.86 0.86 21.12
C LYS A 161 13.45 2.23 20.80
N LEU A 162 12.66 3.12 20.18
CA LEU A 162 12.95 4.54 20.28
C LEU A 162 12.77 4.90 21.76
N CYS A 163 13.93 4.99 22.41
CA CYS A 163 14.19 5.67 23.67
C CYS A 163 13.67 7.12 23.65
#